data_AF-A0A101VN18-F1
#
_entry.id   AF-A0A101VN18-F1
#
_cell.length_a   1.000
_cell.length_b   1.000
_cell.length_c   1.000
_cell.angle_alpha   90.00
_cell.angle_beta   90.00
_cell.angle_gamma   90.00
#
_symmetry.space_group_name_H-M   'P 1'
#
loop_
_entity.id
_entity.type
_entity.pdbx_description
1 polymer ?
#
loop_
_entity_poly.entity_id
_entity_poly.type
_entity_poly.pdbx_seq_one_letter_code
_entity_poly.pdbx_strand_id
1 'polypeptide(L)'
;MAPLKAAFEADEHLVAGLALKGLGVALLGKEEDLAASRTALAPAKAALARANDGTAYERTLVDALALASRGAFKAAASRLEFQVAENPKDFLCLKLSNALRFMTGEPHRMRKTTAAVLRDMRASDAGYGFVLGMHAFGLEETGSFAEAESVGRLAVASERADIWGVHAVGHVLEMRGRPEEGARWIENSRQLWPACNNFNFHMAWHLALFHLEAANYDAVLDLYDREIRPTQTDDFRDMSNAVSMLWRLRQEGVDVGDRWCGLRAVAHRRRTDTTYVFASLHYLLALLGAGDVAA
;
A
#
# COMPACT_ATOMS: atom_id res chain seq x y z
N MET A 1 -1.04 -15.51 -4.03
CA MET A 1 -0.09 -16.46 -3.41
C MET A 1 0.22 -17.70 -4.25
N ALA A 2 -0.67 -18.16 -5.14
CA ALA A 2 -0.42 -19.38 -5.93
C ALA A 2 0.88 -19.40 -6.77
N PRO A 3 1.31 -18.30 -7.44
CA PRO A 3 2.54 -18.31 -8.24
C PRO A 3 3.82 -18.46 -7.40
N LEU A 4 3.89 -17.79 -6.24
CA LEU A 4 5.05 -17.91 -5.35
C LEU A 4 5.13 -19.28 -4.69
N LYS A 5 3.97 -19.89 -4.38
CA LYS A 5 3.91 -21.27 -3.88
C LYS A 5 4.44 -22.24 -4.94
N ALA A 6 3.97 -22.14 -6.18
CA ALA A 6 4.45 -22.97 -7.28
C ALA A 6 5.95 -22.79 -7.54
N ALA A 7 6.46 -21.56 -7.42
CA ALA A 7 7.89 -21.29 -7.53
C ALA A 7 8.72 -22.02 -6.45
N PHE A 8 8.23 -22.05 -5.20
CA PHE A 8 8.90 -22.80 -4.12
C PHE A 8 8.72 -24.32 -4.22
N GLU A 9 7.62 -24.81 -4.82
CA GLU A 9 7.46 -26.22 -5.14
C GLU A 9 8.47 -26.68 -6.21
N ALA A 10 8.84 -25.78 -7.13
CA ALA A 10 9.86 -26.04 -8.14
C ALA A 10 11.30 -25.90 -7.61
N ASP A 11 11.55 -24.89 -6.77
CA ASP A 11 12.85 -24.66 -6.12
C ASP A 11 12.66 -24.00 -4.74
N GLU A 12 12.78 -24.79 -3.68
CA GLU A 12 12.68 -24.30 -2.29
C GLU A 12 13.84 -23.35 -1.90
N HIS A 13 14.92 -23.34 -2.69
CA HIS A 13 16.09 -22.49 -2.51
C HIS A 13 16.11 -21.32 -3.50
N LEU A 14 15.00 -21.03 -4.19
CA LEU A 14 14.92 -19.90 -5.12
C LEU A 14 15.22 -18.58 -4.39
N VAL A 15 16.40 -18.00 -4.62
CA VAL A 15 16.93 -16.85 -3.86
C VAL A 15 15.98 -15.66 -3.95
N ALA A 16 15.56 -15.31 -5.16
CA ALA A 16 14.61 -14.21 -5.39
C ALA A 16 13.25 -14.46 -4.70
N GLY A 17 12.78 -15.71 -4.68
CA GLY A 17 11.55 -16.10 -3.99
C GLY A 17 11.64 -15.92 -2.49
N LEU A 18 12.74 -16.37 -1.88
CA LEU A 18 13.02 -16.21 -0.44
C LEU A 18 13.14 -14.73 -0.06
N ALA A 19 13.86 -13.94 -0.87
CA ALA A 19 14.00 -12.50 -0.65
C ALA A 19 12.66 -11.78 -0.77
N LEU A 20 11.86 -12.09 -1.80
CA LEU A 20 10.52 -11.54 -2.00
C LEU A 20 9.59 -11.87 -0.83
N LYS A 21 9.62 -13.12 -0.34
CA LYS A 21 8.83 -13.51 0.84
C LYS A 21 9.18 -12.65 2.06
N GLY A 22 10.47 -12.49 2.36
CA GLY A 22 10.92 -11.67 3.49
C GLY A 22 10.57 -10.18 3.34
N LEU A 23 10.72 -9.63 2.14
CA LEU A 23 10.38 -8.23 1.83
C LEU A 23 8.87 -8.00 1.91
N GLY A 24 8.07 -8.93 1.36
CA GLY A 24 6.61 -8.87 1.43
C GLY A 24 6.10 -8.89 2.87
N VAL A 25 6.70 -9.69 3.75
CA VAL A 25 6.39 -9.69 5.18
C VAL A 25 6.79 -8.36 5.83
N ALA A 26 7.98 -7.81 5.54
CA ALA A 26 8.39 -6.51 6.09
C ALA A 26 7.40 -5.38 5.73
N LEU A 27 6.82 -5.42 4.52
CA LEU A 27 5.83 -4.44 4.05
C LEU A 27 4.47 -4.52 4.78
N LEU A 28 4.23 -5.54 5.60
CA LEU A 28 3.04 -5.63 6.46
C LEU A 28 3.12 -4.66 7.66
N GLY A 29 4.32 -4.18 8.01
CA GLY A 29 4.49 -3.00 8.87
C GLY A 29 4.27 -3.20 10.36
N LYS A 30 4.09 -4.44 10.84
CA LYS A 30 3.98 -4.76 12.28
C LYS A 30 5.31 -5.22 12.87
N GLU A 31 5.48 -5.07 14.19
CA GLU A 31 6.70 -5.48 14.88
C GLU A 31 7.02 -6.97 14.68
N GLU A 32 6.03 -7.85 14.82
CA GLU A 32 6.21 -9.29 14.63
C GLU A 32 6.54 -9.66 13.18
N ASP A 33 6.06 -8.88 12.21
CA ASP A 33 6.36 -9.09 10.80
C ASP A 33 7.80 -8.71 10.49
N LEU A 34 8.33 -7.64 11.09
CA LEU A 34 9.76 -7.35 10.98
C LEU A 34 10.62 -8.47 11.59
N ALA A 35 10.20 -9.06 12.71
CA ALA A 35 10.88 -10.21 13.28
C ALA A 35 10.84 -11.42 12.33
N ALA A 36 9.68 -11.71 11.74
CA ALA A 36 9.54 -12.78 10.75
C ALA A 36 10.36 -12.52 9.47
N SER A 37 10.44 -11.27 9.02
CA SER A 37 11.28 -10.84 7.90
C SER A 37 12.76 -11.07 8.18
N ARG A 38 13.23 -10.79 9.41
CA ARG A 38 14.62 -11.11 9.84
C ARG A 38 14.89 -12.61 9.77
N THR A 39 13.95 -13.44 10.21
CA THR A 39 14.10 -14.90 10.13
C THR A 39 14.18 -15.40 8.68
N ALA A 40 13.49 -14.73 7.75
CA ALA A 40 13.55 -15.05 6.32
C ALA A 40 14.91 -14.71 5.66
N LEU A 41 15.75 -13.86 6.27
CA LEU A 41 17.03 -13.46 5.71
C LEU A 41 18.06 -14.59 5.68
N ALA A 42 18.10 -15.44 6.71
CA ALA A 42 19.10 -16.51 6.81
C ALA A 42 18.96 -17.55 5.68
N PRO A 43 17.75 -18.08 5.39
CA PRO A 43 17.53 -18.94 4.22
C PRO A 43 17.92 -18.26 2.90
N ALA A 44 17.57 -16.99 2.70
CA ALA A 44 17.91 -16.27 1.47
C ALA A 44 19.42 -16.12 1.27
N LYS A 45 20.17 -15.80 2.34
CA LYS A 45 21.64 -15.76 2.31
C LYS A 45 22.27 -17.12 2.05
N ALA A 46 21.74 -18.19 2.68
CA ALA A 46 22.23 -19.54 2.48
C ALA A 46 22.01 -20.00 1.04
N ALA A 47 20.84 -19.72 0.46
CA ALA A 47 20.53 -20.01 -0.93
C ALA A 47 21.46 -19.23 -1.89
N LEU A 48 21.70 -17.95 -1.63
CA LEU A 48 22.63 -17.13 -2.42
C LEU A 48 24.06 -17.70 -2.41
N ALA A 49 24.55 -18.13 -1.22
CA ALA A 49 25.85 -18.77 -1.10
C ALA A 49 25.93 -20.11 -1.87
N ARG A 50 24.85 -20.92 -1.82
CA ARG A 50 24.75 -22.18 -2.59
C ARG A 50 24.75 -21.94 -4.10
N ALA A 51 24.21 -20.82 -4.55
CA ALA A 51 24.23 -20.38 -5.94
C ALA A 51 25.55 -19.71 -6.36
N ASN A 52 26.64 -19.95 -5.62
CA ASN A 52 27.98 -19.40 -5.90
C ASN A 52 27.98 -17.86 -5.98
N ASP A 53 27.34 -17.22 -4.99
CA ASP A 53 27.07 -15.77 -4.87
C ASP A 53 25.98 -15.21 -5.81
N GLY A 54 25.29 -16.08 -6.56
CA GLY A 54 24.12 -15.75 -7.37
C GLY A 54 24.34 -14.65 -8.40
N THR A 55 23.24 -14.10 -8.89
CA THR A 55 23.23 -12.98 -9.83
C THR A 55 23.28 -11.62 -9.12
N ALA A 56 23.63 -10.55 -9.84
CA ALA A 56 23.58 -9.19 -9.30
C ALA A 56 22.15 -8.79 -8.83
N TYR A 57 21.14 -9.28 -9.53
CA TYR A 57 19.73 -9.13 -9.18
C TYR A 57 19.40 -9.81 -7.84
N GLU A 58 19.80 -11.07 -7.66
CA GLU A 58 19.56 -11.81 -6.42
C GLU A 58 20.28 -11.18 -5.22
N ARG A 59 21.54 -10.76 -5.41
CA ARG A 59 22.27 -9.99 -4.40
C ARG A 59 21.53 -8.72 -4.02
N THR A 60 21.00 -7.98 -4.99
CA THR A 60 20.19 -6.78 -4.74
C THR A 60 18.98 -7.06 -3.86
N LEU A 61 18.23 -8.13 -4.16
CA LEU A 61 17.04 -8.49 -3.38
C LEU A 61 17.41 -8.92 -1.95
N VAL A 62 18.48 -9.70 -1.77
CA VAL A 62 18.95 -10.14 -0.45
C VAL A 62 19.50 -8.97 0.37
N ASP A 63 20.23 -8.04 -0.25
CA ASP A 63 20.70 -6.80 0.38
C ASP A 63 19.53 -5.93 0.85
N ALA A 64 18.54 -5.75 -0.03
CA ALA A 64 17.33 -5.00 0.28
C ALA A 64 16.55 -5.66 1.43
N LEU A 65 16.43 -6.99 1.45
CA LEU A 65 15.84 -7.72 2.57
C LEU A 65 16.62 -7.47 3.87
N ALA A 66 17.95 -7.56 3.84
CA ALA A 66 18.78 -7.33 5.03
C ALA A 66 18.67 -5.91 5.58
N LEU A 67 18.40 -4.92 4.73
CA LEU A 67 18.13 -3.54 5.12
C LEU A 67 16.70 -3.40 5.67
N ALA A 68 15.70 -3.93 4.98
CA ALA A 68 14.30 -3.82 5.36
C ALA A 68 14.00 -4.54 6.69
N SER A 69 14.59 -5.72 6.91
CA SER A 69 14.34 -6.52 8.11
C SER A 69 14.81 -5.85 9.43
N ARG A 70 15.68 -4.84 9.33
CA ARG A 70 16.12 -3.99 10.45
C ARG A 70 15.47 -2.60 10.46
N GLY A 71 14.39 -2.41 9.70
CA GLY A 71 13.65 -1.14 9.61
C GLY A 71 14.32 -0.08 8.72
N ALA A 72 15.42 -0.38 8.03
CA ALA A 72 16.11 0.57 7.16
C ALA A 72 15.44 0.68 5.77
N PHE A 73 14.12 0.92 5.74
CA PHE A 73 13.30 0.91 4.52
C PHE A 73 13.78 1.89 3.45
N LYS A 74 14.20 3.10 3.84
CA LYS A 74 14.74 4.09 2.88
C LYS A 74 15.99 3.59 2.17
N ALA A 75 16.86 2.87 2.88
CA ALA A 75 18.07 2.30 2.32
C ALA A 75 17.76 1.07 1.45
N ALA A 76 16.83 0.22 1.88
CA ALA A 76 16.34 -0.91 1.09
C ALA A 76 15.74 -0.44 -0.26
N ALA A 77 14.91 0.62 -0.23
CA ALA A 77 14.35 1.23 -1.44
C ALA A 77 15.46 1.75 -2.37
N SER A 78 16.44 2.48 -1.84
CA SER A 78 17.58 2.98 -2.63
C SER A 78 18.39 1.83 -3.27
N ARG A 79 18.56 0.71 -2.56
CA ARG A 79 19.27 -0.47 -3.09
C ARG A 79 18.55 -1.09 -4.29
N LEU A 80 17.21 -1.17 -4.22
CA LEU A 80 16.36 -1.66 -5.32
C LEU A 80 16.31 -0.66 -6.48
N GLU A 81 16.25 0.65 -6.20
CA GLU A 81 16.27 1.70 -7.23
C GLU A 81 17.56 1.71 -8.05
N PHE A 82 18.69 1.32 -7.46
CA PHE A 82 19.95 1.14 -8.20
C PHE A 82 19.81 0.09 -9.31
N GLN A 83 19.18 -1.05 -9.00
CA GLN A 83 18.89 -2.10 -9.98
C GLN A 83 17.89 -1.62 -11.05
N VAL A 84 16.87 -0.85 -10.66
CA VAL A 84 15.90 -0.26 -11.61
C VAL A 84 16.58 0.73 -12.56
N ALA A 85 17.58 1.48 -12.10
CA ALA A 85 18.33 2.39 -12.96
C ALA A 85 19.17 1.67 -14.02
N GLU A 86 19.69 0.48 -13.71
CA GLU A 86 20.42 -0.37 -14.66
C GLU A 86 19.48 -1.16 -15.57
N ASN A 87 18.31 -1.56 -15.07
CA ASN A 87 17.28 -2.29 -15.80
C ASN A 87 15.88 -1.72 -15.50
N PRO A 88 15.40 -0.72 -16.26
CA PRO A 88 14.09 -0.11 -16.06
C PRO A 88 12.91 -1.08 -16.19
N LYS A 89 13.13 -2.25 -16.81
CA LYS A 89 12.11 -3.30 -16.97
C LYS A 89 12.04 -4.26 -15.78
N ASP A 90 12.87 -4.07 -14.75
CA ASP A 90 12.81 -4.84 -13.49
C ASP A 90 11.62 -4.39 -12.64
N PHE A 91 10.45 -4.91 -13.00
CA PHE A 91 9.18 -4.54 -12.38
C PHE A 91 9.11 -4.95 -10.90
N LEU A 92 9.80 -6.03 -10.49
CA LEU A 92 9.80 -6.45 -9.10
C LEU A 92 10.54 -5.43 -8.22
N CYS A 93 11.76 -5.05 -8.60
CA CYS A 93 12.52 -4.05 -7.87
C CYS A 93 11.82 -2.68 -7.87
N LEU A 94 11.19 -2.31 -8.99
CA LEU A 94 10.39 -1.09 -9.07
C LEU A 94 9.19 -1.13 -8.11
N LYS A 95 8.42 -2.22 -8.09
CA LYS A 95 7.23 -2.31 -7.22
C LYS A 95 7.61 -2.34 -5.74
N LEU A 96 8.65 -3.08 -5.38
CA LEU A 96 9.15 -3.17 -4.01
C LEU A 96 9.73 -1.83 -3.53
N SER A 97 10.52 -1.15 -4.35
CA SER A 97 11.06 0.17 -3.99
C SER A 97 9.93 1.20 -3.83
N ASN A 98 8.95 1.22 -4.72
CA ASN A 98 7.78 2.10 -4.59
C ASN A 98 6.98 1.83 -3.32
N ALA A 99 6.74 0.56 -2.96
CA ALA A 99 6.05 0.20 -1.73
C ALA A 99 6.82 0.66 -0.48
N LEU A 100 8.14 0.51 -0.46
CA LEU A 100 8.98 1.01 0.63
C LEU A 100 8.97 2.54 0.72
N ARG A 101 9.02 3.25 -0.42
CA ARG A 101 8.91 4.72 -0.48
C ARG A 101 7.55 5.24 -0.02
N PHE A 102 6.48 4.51 -0.35
CA PHE A 102 5.14 4.78 0.17
C PHE A 102 5.14 4.67 1.70
N MET A 103 5.66 3.57 2.25
CA MET A 103 5.75 3.40 3.71
C MET A 103 6.61 4.47 4.38
N THR A 104 7.66 4.97 3.74
CA THR A 104 8.55 5.99 4.31
C THR A 104 8.11 7.43 4.05
N GLY A 105 6.96 7.64 3.37
CA GLY A 105 6.43 8.97 3.06
C GLY A 105 7.32 9.77 2.11
N GLU A 106 7.82 9.14 1.03
CA GLU A 106 8.72 9.79 0.06
C GLU A 106 8.09 9.92 -1.35
N PRO A 107 6.99 10.70 -1.52
CA PRO A 107 6.25 10.79 -2.78
C PRO A 107 7.07 11.42 -3.91
N HIS A 108 7.92 12.40 -3.62
CA HIS A 108 8.84 12.96 -4.62
C HIS A 108 9.80 11.91 -5.19
N ARG A 109 10.23 10.92 -4.38
CA ARG A 109 11.06 9.81 -4.87
C ARG A 109 10.24 8.83 -5.70
N MET A 110 9.03 8.47 -5.27
CA MET A 110 8.12 7.64 -6.07
C MET A 110 7.88 8.25 -7.46
N ARG A 111 7.54 9.53 -7.52
CA ARG A 111 7.37 10.29 -8.78
C ARG A 111 8.63 10.30 -9.62
N LYS A 112 9.79 10.59 -9.01
CA LYS A 112 11.07 10.67 -9.74
C LYS A 112 11.46 9.33 -10.37
N THR A 113 11.37 8.24 -9.61
CA THR A 113 11.74 6.90 -10.08
C THR A 113 10.81 6.44 -11.20
N THR A 114 9.50 6.59 -11.02
CA THR A 114 8.51 6.20 -12.05
C THR A 114 8.62 7.06 -13.31
N ALA A 115 8.85 8.36 -13.19
CA ALA A 115 9.11 9.23 -14.35
C ALA A 115 10.36 8.79 -15.12
N ALA A 116 11.42 8.38 -14.42
CA ALA A 116 12.63 7.89 -15.07
C ALA A 116 12.36 6.60 -15.86
N VAL A 117 11.68 5.62 -15.24
CA VAL A 117 11.32 4.35 -15.90
C VAL A 117 10.42 4.58 -17.11
N LEU A 118 9.40 5.44 -17.00
CA LEU A 118 8.45 5.70 -18.09
C LEU A 118 9.10 6.31 -19.34
N ARG A 119 10.25 7.01 -19.21
CA ARG A 119 10.99 7.53 -20.37
C ARG A 119 11.55 6.41 -21.26
N ASP A 120 11.83 5.25 -20.69
CA ASP A 120 12.44 4.12 -21.39
C ASP A 120 11.42 3.03 -21.77
N MET A 121 10.16 3.16 -21.30
CA MET A 121 9.09 2.22 -21.60
C MET A 121 8.28 2.63 -22.83
N ARG A 122 7.82 1.61 -23.57
CA ARG A 122 6.82 1.74 -24.64
C ARG A 122 5.46 1.30 -24.12
N ALA A 123 4.38 1.79 -24.72
CA ALA A 123 3.02 1.40 -24.36
C ALA A 123 2.76 -0.12 -24.52
N SER A 124 3.52 -0.80 -25.39
CA SER A 124 3.45 -2.25 -25.59
C SER A 124 4.27 -3.07 -24.59
N ASP A 125 5.10 -2.43 -23.74
CA ASP A 125 5.88 -3.15 -22.73
C ASP A 125 4.97 -3.71 -21.64
N ALA A 126 5.27 -4.92 -21.20
CA ALA A 126 4.57 -5.55 -20.08
C ALA A 126 4.64 -4.66 -18.83
N GLY A 127 3.50 -4.48 -18.18
CA GLY A 127 3.38 -3.70 -16.95
C GLY A 127 3.34 -2.19 -17.13
N TYR A 128 3.34 -1.67 -18.37
CA TYR A 128 3.27 -0.23 -18.64
C TYR A 128 2.13 0.48 -17.90
N GLY A 129 0.90 -0.06 -17.95
CA GLY A 129 -0.24 0.49 -17.23
C GLY A 129 -0.04 0.55 -15.71
N PHE A 130 0.53 -0.49 -15.11
CA PHE A 130 0.84 -0.47 -13.67
C PHE A 130 1.93 0.55 -13.29
N VAL A 131 2.91 0.81 -14.16
CA VAL A 131 3.91 1.88 -13.93
C VAL A 131 3.26 3.26 -14.04
N LEU A 132 2.34 3.46 -15.00
CA LEU A 132 1.54 4.67 -15.08
C LEU A 132 0.71 4.89 -13.81
N GLY A 133 0.08 3.85 -13.25
CA GLY A 133 -0.65 3.93 -11.99
C GLY A 133 0.21 4.37 -10.81
N MET A 134 1.41 3.80 -10.69
CA MET A 134 2.39 4.24 -9.70
C MET A 134 2.82 5.70 -9.91
N HIS A 135 2.99 6.12 -11.17
CA HIS A 135 3.36 7.48 -11.50
C HIS A 135 2.24 8.48 -11.20
N ALA A 136 1.00 8.16 -11.57
CA ALA A 136 -0.19 8.96 -11.27
C ALA A 136 -0.33 9.20 -9.77
N PHE A 137 -0.12 8.16 -8.95
CA PHE A 137 -0.14 8.31 -7.50
C PHE A 137 0.97 9.25 -7.01
N GLY A 138 2.21 9.10 -7.49
CA GLY A 138 3.30 10.03 -7.14
C GLY A 138 3.06 11.47 -7.61
N LEU A 139 2.34 11.68 -8.71
CA LEU A 139 1.93 13.00 -9.19
C LEU A 139 0.90 13.64 -8.27
N GLU A 140 -0.12 12.89 -7.87
CA GLU A 140 -1.19 13.34 -6.99
C GLU A 140 -0.65 13.74 -5.61
N GLU A 141 0.15 12.86 -4.99
CA GLU A 141 0.78 13.10 -3.68
C GLU A 141 1.76 14.30 -3.68
N THR A 142 2.17 14.77 -4.86
CA THR A 142 3.00 15.97 -5.03
C THR A 142 2.23 17.17 -5.60
N GLY A 143 0.89 17.11 -5.58
CA GLY A 143 -0.02 18.20 -5.94
C GLY A 143 -0.19 18.45 -7.44
N SER A 144 0.34 17.58 -8.30
CA SER A 144 0.22 17.70 -9.77
C SER A 144 -1.08 17.07 -10.28
N PHE A 145 -2.22 17.51 -9.74
CA PHE A 145 -3.52 16.86 -9.89
C PHE A 145 -3.99 16.66 -11.34
N ALA A 146 -3.86 17.68 -12.19
CA ALA A 146 -4.32 17.57 -13.59
C ALA A 146 -3.52 16.52 -14.38
N GLU A 147 -2.21 16.47 -14.17
CA GLU A 147 -1.34 15.46 -14.77
C GLU A 147 -1.64 14.07 -14.18
N ALA A 148 -1.81 13.98 -12.86
CA ALA A 148 -2.15 12.75 -12.16
C ALA A 148 -3.45 12.13 -12.68
N GLU A 149 -4.51 12.92 -12.87
CA GLU A 149 -5.78 12.43 -13.41
C GLU A 149 -5.61 11.90 -14.84
N SER A 150 -4.93 12.65 -15.71
CA SER A 150 -4.67 12.21 -17.09
C SER A 150 -3.89 10.91 -17.14
N VAL A 151 -2.80 10.81 -16.37
CA VAL A 151 -1.94 9.62 -16.31
C VAL A 151 -2.67 8.44 -15.67
N GLY A 152 -3.43 8.67 -14.60
CA GLY A 152 -4.17 7.61 -13.91
C GLY A 152 -5.31 7.03 -14.76
N ARG A 153 -6.03 7.87 -15.52
CA ARG A 153 -7.03 7.38 -16.48
C ARG A 153 -6.38 6.58 -17.61
N LEU A 154 -5.22 7.02 -18.10
CA LEU A 154 -4.44 6.27 -19.09
C LEU A 154 -3.95 4.92 -18.54
N ALA A 155 -3.55 4.89 -17.27
CA ALA A 155 -3.14 3.66 -16.59
C ALA A 155 -4.27 2.62 -16.63
N VAL A 156 -5.48 3.00 -16.20
CA VAL A 156 -6.66 2.12 -16.19
C VAL A 156 -7.10 1.71 -17.60
N ALA A 157 -6.97 2.60 -18.58
CA ALA A 157 -7.25 2.27 -19.98
C ALA A 157 -6.23 1.28 -20.57
N SER A 158 -4.97 1.36 -20.13
CA SER A 158 -3.89 0.48 -20.61
C SER A 158 -3.86 -0.86 -19.88
N GLU A 159 -4.22 -0.87 -18.61
CA GLU A 159 -4.25 -2.06 -17.76
C GLU A 159 -5.48 -1.99 -16.84
N ARG A 160 -6.54 -2.70 -17.21
CA ARG A 160 -7.81 -2.66 -16.49
C ARG A 160 -7.68 -3.19 -15.05
N ALA A 161 -6.68 -4.03 -14.77
CA ALA A 161 -6.43 -4.53 -13.41
C ALA A 161 -5.67 -3.55 -12.52
N ASP A 162 -5.26 -2.37 -13.04
CA ASP A 162 -4.49 -1.40 -12.26
C ASP A 162 -5.35 -0.59 -11.28
N ILE A 163 -5.49 -1.12 -10.07
CA ILE A 163 -6.22 -0.45 -8.99
C ILE A 163 -5.50 0.81 -8.47
N TRP A 164 -4.18 0.93 -8.68
CA TRP A 164 -3.42 2.12 -8.26
C TRP A 164 -3.77 3.33 -9.12
N GLY A 165 -3.95 3.16 -10.44
CA GLY A 165 -4.45 4.21 -11.31
C GLY A 165 -5.87 4.65 -10.95
N VAL A 166 -6.77 3.70 -10.64
CA VAL A 166 -8.12 4.02 -10.14
C VAL A 166 -8.04 4.86 -8.86
N HIS A 167 -7.22 4.41 -7.91
CA HIS A 167 -7.01 5.06 -6.61
C HIS A 167 -6.46 6.49 -6.76
N ALA A 168 -5.41 6.67 -7.56
CA ALA A 168 -4.81 7.99 -7.80
C ALA A 168 -5.82 8.98 -8.40
N VAL A 169 -6.66 8.54 -9.36
CA VAL A 169 -7.73 9.38 -9.90
C VAL A 169 -8.80 9.67 -8.85
N GLY A 170 -9.14 8.70 -7.98
CA GLY A 170 -10.02 8.90 -6.83
C GLY A 170 -9.54 10.04 -5.94
N HIS A 171 -8.29 9.98 -5.48
CA HIS A 171 -7.65 11.05 -4.73
C HIS A 171 -7.74 12.40 -5.45
N VAL A 172 -7.42 12.47 -6.74
CA VAL A 172 -7.54 13.74 -7.50
C VAL A 172 -8.98 14.26 -7.47
N LEU A 173 -9.98 13.41 -7.63
CA LEU A 173 -11.38 13.82 -7.64
C LEU A 173 -11.83 14.33 -6.26
N GLU A 174 -11.36 13.74 -5.17
CA GLU A 174 -11.54 14.23 -3.79
C GLU A 174 -10.87 15.61 -3.63
N MET A 175 -9.56 15.70 -3.89
CA MET A 175 -8.76 16.92 -3.71
C MET A 175 -9.23 18.09 -4.59
N ARG A 176 -10.04 17.82 -5.61
CA ARG A 176 -10.61 18.81 -6.53
C ARG A 176 -12.11 19.06 -6.32
N GLY A 177 -12.71 18.49 -5.27
CA GLY A 177 -14.11 18.70 -4.91
C GLY A 177 -15.09 18.21 -5.98
N ARG A 178 -14.86 17.02 -6.55
CA ARG A 178 -15.69 16.39 -7.59
C ARG A 178 -16.33 15.08 -7.08
N PRO A 179 -17.12 15.10 -5.99
CA PRO A 179 -17.57 13.88 -5.31
C PRO A 179 -18.45 12.96 -6.17
N GLU A 180 -19.39 13.51 -6.95
CA GLU A 180 -20.27 12.69 -7.80
C GLU A 180 -19.52 11.96 -8.90
N GLU A 181 -18.46 12.57 -9.44
CA GLU A 181 -17.60 11.93 -10.42
C GLU A 181 -16.67 10.92 -9.75
N GLY A 182 -16.12 11.27 -8.59
CA GLY A 182 -15.32 10.40 -7.75
C GLY A 182 -16.03 9.09 -7.40
N ALA A 183 -17.24 9.20 -6.85
CA ALA A 183 -18.06 8.05 -6.48
C ALA A 183 -18.32 7.14 -7.69
N ARG A 184 -18.73 7.70 -8.83
CA ARG A 184 -18.95 6.92 -10.06
C ARG A 184 -17.66 6.27 -10.56
N TRP A 185 -16.54 6.98 -10.52
CA TRP A 185 -15.24 6.46 -10.95
C TRP A 185 -14.80 5.26 -10.11
N ILE A 186 -14.89 5.38 -8.78
CA ILE A 186 -14.56 4.30 -7.85
C ILE A 186 -15.52 3.12 -8.02
N GLU A 187 -16.83 3.36 -8.08
CA GLU A 187 -17.84 2.31 -8.22
C GLU A 187 -17.72 1.53 -9.53
N ASN A 188 -17.35 2.19 -10.64
CA ASN A 188 -17.09 1.53 -11.93
C ASN A 188 -15.93 0.51 -11.88
N SER A 189 -15.07 0.60 -10.86
CA SER A 189 -13.96 -0.34 -10.64
C SER A 189 -14.31 -1.52 -9.71
N ARG A 190 -15.54 -1.58 -9.17
CA ARG A 190 -15.93 -2.51 -8.09
C ARG A 190 -15.60 -3.99 -8.34
N GLN A 191 -15.72 -4.45 -9.58
CA GLN A 191 -15.37 -5.83 -9.96
C GLN A 191 -13.89 -6.20 -9.70
N LEU A 192 -13.00 -5.21 -9.57
CA LEU A 192 -11.56 -5.42 -9.35
C LEU A 192 -11.24 -5.62 -7.87
N TRP A 193 -12.04 -5.06 -6.97
CA TRP A 193 -11.65 -4.91 -5.56
C TRP A 193 -11.37 -6.23 -4.84
N PRO A 194 -12.15 -7.32 -5.05
CA PRO A 194 -11.87 -8.60 -4.41
C PRO A 194 -10.48 -9.18 -4.72
N ALA A 195 -9.86 -8.78 -5.84
CA ALA A 195 -8.54 -9.25 -6.25
C ALA A 195 -7.38 -8.43 -5.65
N CYS A 196 -7.67 -7.34 -4.92
CA CYS A 196 -6.67 -6.37 -4.47
C CYS A 196 -6.31 -6.48 -2.97
N ASN A 197 -6.63 -7.59 -2.31
CA ASN A 197 -6.39 -7.82 -0.87
C ASN A 197 -7.01 -6.68 -0.03
N ASN A 198 -6.33 -6.19 1.02
CA ASN A 198 -6.81 -5.12 1.90
C ASN A 198 -7.11 -3.80 1.18
N PHE A 199 -6.62 -3.63 -0.05
CA PHE A 199 -6.95 -2.47 -0.85
C PHE A 199 -8.45 -2.42 -1.19
N ASN A 200 -9.16 -3.55 -1.16
CA ASN A 200 -10.63 -3.61 -1.25
C ASN A 200 -11.30 -2.68 -0.22
N PHE A 201 -10.90 -2.78 1.05
CA PHE A 201 -11.45 -1.96 2.13
C PHE A 201 -11.07 -0.49 1.99
N HIS A 202 -9.91 -0.22 1.37
CA HIS A 202 -9.46 1.14 1.10
C HIS A 202 -10.23 1.80 -0.06
N MET A 203 -10.58 1.04 -1.10
CA MET A 203 -11.45 1.55 -2.18
C MET A 203 -12.86 1.86 -1.67
N ALA A 204 -13.40 1.03 -0.77
CA ALA A 204 -14.66 1.32 -0.08
C ALA A 204 -14.57 2.58 0.79
N TRP A 205 -13.42 2.81 1.43
CA TRP A 205 -13.16 4.04 2.21
C TRP A 205 -13.18 5.29 1.33
N HIS A 206 -12.54 5.25 0.15
CA HIS A 206 -12.61 6.34 -0.84
C HIS A 206 -14.04 6.61 -1.32
N LEU A 207 -14.81 5.55 -1.61
CA LEU A 207 -16.22 5.70 -1.96
C LEU A 207 -17.00 6.41 -0.85
N ALA A 208 -16.76 6.01 0.40
CA ALA A 208 -17.39 6.62 1.56
C ALA A 208 -16.99 8.08 1.78
N LEU A 209 -15.76 8.49 1.42
CA LEU A 209 -15.38 9.91 1.45
C LEU A 209 -16.22 10.77 0.50
N PHE A 210 -16.53 10.28 -0.70
CA PHE A 210 -17.40 11.02 -1.61
C PHE A 210 -18.84 11.13 -1.09
N HIS A 211 -19.34 10.10 -0.41
CA HIS A 211 -20.63 10.18 0.28
C HIS A 211 -20.59 11.14 1.48
N LEU A 212 -19.47 11.17 2.21
CA LEU A 212 -19.25 12.09 3.31
C LEU A 212 -19.27 13.55 2.83
N GLU A 213 -18.56 13.89 1.75
CA GLU A 213 -18.58 15.24 1.16
C GLU A 213 -19.99 15.68 0.71
N ALA A 214 -20.81 14.72 0.30
CA ALA A 214 -22.21 14.95 -0.07
C ALA A 214 -23.17 14.93 1.14
N ALA A 215 -22.66 14.87 2.38
CA ALA A 215 -23.42 14.75 3.62
C ALA A 215 -24.37 13.54 3.68
N ASN A 216 -24.10 12.50 2.89
CA ASN A 216 -24.87 11.25 2.85
C ASN A 216 -24.42 10.29 3.98
N TYR A 217 -24.52 10.73 5.23
CA TYR A 217 -23.91 10.04 6.38
C TYR A 217 -24.43 8.60 6.59
N ASP A 218 -25.70 8.33 6.30
CA ASP A 218 -26.26 6.97 6.39
C ASP A 218 -25.55 6.00 5.44
N ALA A 219 -25.23 6.46 4.21
CA ALA A 219 -24.48 5.67 3.25
C ALA A 219 -23.02 5.46 3.70
N VAL A 220 -22.41 6.47 4.32
CA VAL A 220 -21.06 6.35 4.91
C VAL A 220 -21.04 5.29 6.02
N LEU A 221 -22.04 5.28 6.90
CA LEU A 221 -22.16 4.29 7.98
C LEU A 221 -22.43 2.87 7.44
N ASP A 222 -23.30 2.71 6.43
CA ASP A 222 -23.53 1.41 5.78
C ASP A 222 -22.26 0.87 5.13
N LEU A 223 -21.53 1.70 4.37
CA LEU A 223 -20.24 1.35 3.78
C LEU A 223 -19.21 1.01 4.86
N TYR A 224 -19.20 1.76 5.96
CA TYR A 224 -18.31 1.49 7.08
C TYR A 224 -18.50 0.06 7.61
N ASP A 225 -19.74 -0.31 7.92
CA ASP A 225 -20.05 -1.60 8.53
C ASP A 225 -19.87 -2.77 7.56
N ARG A 226 -20.21 -2.57 6.28
CA ARG A 226 -20.26 -3.66 5.29
C ARG A 226 -18.96 -3.85 4.53
N GLU A 227 -18.19 -2.79 4.33
CA GLU A 227 -17.10 -2.81 3.35
C GLU A 227 -15.79 -2.22 3.84
N ILE A 228 -15.79 -1.19 4.70
CA ILE A 228 -14.54 -0.66 5.27
C ILE A 228 -14.08 -1.51 6.44
N ARG A 229 -15.01 -1.90 7.32
CA ARG A 229 -14.73 -2.63 8.55
C ARG A 229 -15.66 -3.84 8.77
N PRO A 230 -15.87 -4.72 7.76
CA PRO A 230 -16.72 -5.90 7.91
C PRO A 230 -16.15 -6.92 8.91
N THR A 231 -14.85 -6.89 9.13
CA THR A 231 -14.15 -7.77 10.07
C THR A 231 -13.18 -6.97 10.94
N GLN A 232 -13.00 -7.40 12.19
CA GLN A 232 -12.14 -6.72 13.15
C GLN A 232 -10.67 -7.19 13.06
N THR A 233 -10.08 -7.10 11.86
CA THR A 233 -8.64 -7.39 11.61
C THR A 233 -7.71 -6.46 12.39
N ASP A 234 -6.44 -6.84 12.52
CA ASP A 234 -5.40 -6.01 13.13
C ASP A 234 -4.41 -5.42 12.12
N ASP A 235 -4.72 -5.49 10.81
CA ASP A 235 -3.91 -4.83 9.78
C ASP A 235 -3.98 -3.31 9.95
N PHE A 236 -2.83 -2.65 9.90
CA PHE A 236 -2.77 -1.21 10.17
C PHE A 236 -3.54 -0.39 9.13
N ARG A 237 -3.68 -0.86 7.89
CA ARG A 237 -4.38 -0.14 6.82
C ARG A 237 -5.88 -0.16 7.09
N ASP A 238 -6.41 -1.32 7.44
CA ASP A 238 -7.82 -1.50 7.83
C ASP A 238 -8.15 -0.64 9.05
N MET A 239 -7.26 -0.64 10.06
CA MET A 239 -7.37 0.23 11.23
C MET A 239 -7.35 1.71 10.85
N SER A 240 -6.45 2.12 9.95
CA SER A 240 -6.33 3.53 9.53
C SER A 240 -7.57 4.00 8.76
N ASN A 241 -8.10 3.18 7.85
CA ASN A 241 -9.35 3.45 7.13
C ASN A 241 -10.52 3.65 8.11
N ALA A 242 -10.68 2.72 9.04
CA ALA A 242 -11.77 2.77 10.02
C ALA A 242 -11.66 3.99 10.94
N VAL A 243 -10.49 4.19 11.57
CA VAL A 243 -10.25 5.29 12.51
C VAL A 243 -10.43 6.65 11.84
N SER A 244 -9.85 6.85 10.65
CA SER A 244 -9.96 8.13 9.95
C SER A 244 -11.42 8.45 9.55
N MET A 245 -12.19 7.45 9.11
CA MET A 245 -13.60 7.64 8.75
C MET A 245 -14.45 8.01 9.98
N LEU A 246 -14.30 7.29 11.10
CA LEU A 246 -15.05 7.61 12.32
C LEU A 246 -14.68 8.98 12.89
N TRP A 247 -13.40 9.37 12.80
CA TRP A 247 -12.99 10.72 13.19
C TRP A 247 -13.67 11.79 12.33
N ARG A 248 -13.73 11.61 11.01
CA ARG A 248 -14.42 12.52 10.11
C ARG A 248 -15.91 12.65 10.40
N LEU A 249 -16.61 11.53 10.55
CA LEU A 249 -18.02 11.51 10.93
C LEU A 249 -18.28 12.24 12.25
N ARG A 250 -17.40 12.06 13.24
CA ARG A 250 -17.48 12.79 14.51
C ARG A 250 -17.31 14.31 14.31
N GLN A 251 -16.41 14.75 13.43
CA GLN A 251 -16.23 16.17 13.15
C GLN A 251 -17.46 16.79 12.48
N GLU A 252 -18.21 16.00 11.71
CA GLU A 252 -19.51 16.38 11.14
C GLU A 252 -20.68 16.29 12.15
N GLY A 253 -20.41 15.93 13.41
CA GLY A 253 -21.42 15.79 14.46
C GLY A 253 -22.27 14.52 14.36
N VAL A 254 -21.86 13.55 13.54
CA VAL A 254 -22.57 12.27 13.37
C VAL A 254 -22.30 11.34 14.55
N ASP A 255 -23.36 10.77 15.12
CA ASP A 255 -23.23 9.70 16.12
C ASP A 255 -22.79 8.40 15.45
N VAL A 256 -21.61 7.92 15.84
CA VAL A 256 -21.02 6.68 15.31
C VAL A 256 -21.30 5.45 16.17
N GLY A 257 -22.04 5.60 17.28
CA GLY A 257 -22.37 4.52 18.21
C GLY A 257 -21.14 3.78 18.75
N ASP A 258 -21.25 2.46 18.85
CA ASP A 258 -20.23 1.61 19.48
C ASP A 258 -19.03 1.24 18.57
N ARG A 259 -18.91 1.86 17.39
CA ARG A 259 -17.89 1.50 16.38
C ARG A 259 -16.45 1.70 16.87
N TRP A 260 -16.23 2.52 17.90
CA TRP A 260 -14.93 2.68 18.55
C TRP A 260 -14.52 1.48 19.41
N CYS A 261 -15.45 0.68 19.93
CA CYS A 261 -15.16 -0.40 20.89
C CYS A 261 -14.21 -1.45 20.31
N GLY A 262 -14.47 -1.91 19.07
CA GLY A 262 -13.60 -2.87 18.38
C GLY A 262 -12.20 -2.31 18.11
N LEU A 263 -12.13 -1.05 17.67
CA LEU A 263 -10.86 -0.37 17.38
C LEU A 263 -10.02 -0.15 18.64
N ARG A 264 -10.66 0.23 19.76
CA ARG A 264 -10.02 0.39 21.07
C ARG A 264 -9.30 -0.89 21.49
N ALA A 265 -9.96 -2.04 21.38
CA ALA A 265 -9.38 -3.32 21.76
C ALA A 265 -8.14 -3.68 20.94
N VAL A 266 -8.14 -3.38 19.63
CA VAL A 266 -6.97 -3.59 18.76
C VAL A 266 -5.85 -2.60 19.12
N ALA A 267 -6.16 -1.32 19.25
CA ALA A 267 -5.20 -0.27 19.57
C ALA A 267 -4.48 -0.52 20.90
N HIS A 268 -5.20 -1.00 21.93
CA HIS A 268 -4.61 -1.40 23.21
C HIS A 268 -3.53 -2.48 23.09
N ARG A 269 -3.80 -3.52 22.29
CA ARG A 269 -2.83 -4.59 22.05
C ARG A 269 -1.59 -4.09 21.28
N ARG A 270 -1.76 -3.03 20.48
CA ARG A 270 -0.74 -2.45 19.60
C ARG A 270 -0.05 -1.21 20.17
N ARG A 271 -0.39 -0.76 21.39
CA ARG A 271 0.06 0.52 21.96
C ARG A 271 1.59 0.68 22.08
N THR A 272 2.34 -0.42 22.12
CA THR A 272 3.81 -0.42 22.17
C THR A 272 4.46 -0.62 20.80
N ASP A 273 3.69 -0.93 19.76
CA ASP A 273 4.22 -1.10 18.41
C ASP A 273 4.50 0.28 17.79
N THR A 274 5.79 0.56 17.64
CA THR A 274 6.32 1.81 17.08
C THR A 274 7.01 1.56 15.74
N THR A 275 6.80 0.39 15.14
CA THR A 275 7.43 -0.02 13.87
C THR A 275 7.08 0.92 12.74
N TYR A 276 5.82 1.38 12.69
CA TYR A 276 5.36 2.31 11.68
C TYR A 276 4.56 3.45 12.29
N VAL A 277 5.14 4.65 12.25
CA VAL A 277 4.58 5.86 12.88
C VAL A 277 3.14 6.16 12.43
N PHE A 278 2.83 5.95 11.16
CA PHE A 278 1.47 6.14 10.63
C PHE A 278 0.46 5.22 11.34
N ALA A 279 0.81 3.95 11.55
CA ALA A 279 -0.02 3.02 12.29
C ALA A 279 -0.15 3.42 13.77
N SER A 280 0.96 3.76 14.42
CA SER A 280 0.97 4.17 15.83
C SER A 280 0.08 5.39 16.09
N LEU A 281 0.09 6.38 15.19
CA LEU A 281 -0.80 7.55 15.27
C LEU A 281 -2.27 7.16 15.13
N HIS A 282 -2.62 6.22 14.25
CA HIS A 282 -4.00 5.74 14.13
C HIS A 282 -4.45 4.91 15.34
N TYR A 283 -3.54 4.17 15.98
CA TYR A 283 -3.85 3.50 17.25
C TYR A 283 -4.11 4.51 18.37
N LEU A 284 -3.29 5.57 18.47
CA LEU A 284 -3.54 6.66 19.41
C LEU A 284 -4.89 7.33 19.14
N LEU A 285 -5.19 7.65 17.88
CA LEU A 285 -6.48 8.23 17.48
C LEU A 285 -7.66 7.31 17.79
N ALA A 286 -7.50 5.98 17.70
CA ALA A 286 -8.53 5.03 18.10
C ALA A 286 -8.79 5.05 19.61
N LEU A 287 -7.73 5.13 20.43
CA LEU A 287 -7.84 5.22 21.90
C LEU A 287 -8.54 6.52 22.31
N LEU A 288 -8.07 7.66 21.79
CA LEU A 288 -8.69 8.97 22.02
C LEU A 288 -10.14 9.00 21.50
N GLY A 289 -10.39 8.40 20.33
CA GLY A 289 -11.71 8.24 19.74
C GLY A 289 -12.66 7.51 20.69
N ALA A 290 -12.18 6.48 21.38
CA ALA A 290 -12.93 5.71 22.36
C ALA A 290 -12.98 6.33 23.77
N GLY A 291 -12.43 7.54 23.97
CA GLY A 291 -12.37 8.20 25.27
C GLY A 291 -11.32 7.62 26.24
N ASP A 292 -10.38 6.83 25.73
CA ASP A 292 -9.35 6.18 26.54
C ASP A 292 -8.08 7.03 26.60
N VAL A 293 -8.04 7.94 27.59
CA VAL A 293 -6.96 8.94 27.76
C VAL A 293 -5.88 8.53 28.77
N ALA A 294 -6.02 7.36 29.39
CA ALA A 294 -5.12 6.84 30.43
C ALA A 294 -4.26 5.65 29.96
N ALA A 295 -4.36 5.31 28.66
CA ALA A 295 -3.78 4.12 28.03
C ALA A 295 -2.33 4.29 27.56
#